data_AF-A0A6L5WLT9-F1
#
_entry.id   AF-A0A6L5WLT9-F1
#
_cell.length_a   1.000
_cell.length_b   1.000
_cell.length_c   1.000
_cell.angle_alpha   90.00
_cell.angle_beta   90.00
_cell.angle_gamma   90.00
#
_symmetry.space_group_name_H-M   'P 1'
#
loop_
_entity.id
_entity.type
_entity.pdbx_description
1 polymer ?
#
loop_
_entity_poly.entity_id
_entity_poly.type
_entity_poly.pdbx_seq_one_letter_code
_entity_poly.pdbx_strand_id
1 'polypeptide(L)'
;MELRKFEIAFYGIEWHIGSYDYNEENDKDTPLKGLIKPMTTVKDGKIAYLFDLFAPSQDECQNAKNFKEFGEICEFNHFDTNVGRVIKTFQGTFIDALNYVRENFKADESERAGER
;
A
#
# COMPACT_ATOMS: atom_id res chain seq x y z
N MET A 1 -9.45 5.61 -20.56
CA MET A 1 -8.37 4.71 -20.11
C MET A 1 -8.70 4.37 -18.67
N GLU A 2 -8.83 3.08 -18.32
CA GLU A 2 -9.19 2.67 -16.96
C GLU A 2 -7.94 2.71 -16.06
N LEU A 3 -8.11 3.16 -14.81
CA LEU A 3 -7.05 3.17 -13.81
C LEU A 3 -6.83 1.75 -13.29
N ARG A 4 -5.56 1.40 -13.04
CA ARG A 4 -5.25 0.17 -12.29
C ARG A 4 -5.77 0.30 -10.87
N LYS A 5 -6.28 -0.81 -10.35
CA LYS A 5 -6.94 -0.86 -9.05
C LYS A 5 -6.06 -1.59 -8.05
N PHE A 6 -6.01 -1.05 -6.85
CA PHE A 6 -5.25 -1.61 -5.74
C PHE A 6 -6.13 -1.74 -4.51
N GLU A 7 -5.99 -2.84 -3.81
CA GLU A 7 -6.47 -3.00 -2.44
C GLU A 7 -5.44 -2.41 -1.48
N ILE A 8 -5.91 -1.70 -0.46
CA ILE A 8 -5.16 -1.33 0.73
C ILE A 8 -5.81 -2.06 1.91
N ALA A 9 -5.06 -2.89 2.63
CA ALA A 9 -5.62 -3.67 3.74
C ALA A 9 -4.60 -3.85 4.87
N PHE A 10 -5.12 -3.90 6.10
CA PHE A 10 -4.35 -4.20 7.30
C PHE A 10 -4.54 -5.65 7.72
N TYR A 11 -3.47 -6.44 7.80
CA TYR A 11 -3.55 -7.87 8.14
C TYR A 11 -3.09 -8.16 9.59
N GLY A 12 -3.35 -7.21 10.50
CA GLY A 12 -3.17 -7.39 11.94
C GLY A 12 -1.81 -6.93 12.49
N ILE A 13 -0.77 -6.88 11.65
CA ILE A 13 0.57 -6.39 12.03
C ILE A 13 1.07 -5.34 11.05
N GLU A 14 0.78 -5.50 9.76
CA GLU A 14 1.25 -4.65 8.67
C GLU A 14 0.13 -4.30 7.69
N TRP A 15 0.36 -3.23 6.95
CA TRP A 15 -0.47 -2.84 5.82
C TRP A 15 0.12 -3.37 4.51
N HIS A 16 -0.77 -3.61 3.56
CA HIS A 16 -0.43 -4.09 2.23
C HIS A 16 -1.12 -3.20 1.20
N ILE A 17 -0.47 -3.00 0.05
CA ILE A 17 -1.08 -2.37 -1.12
C ILE A 17 -0.87 -3.29 -2.31
N GLY A 18 -1.93 -3.92 -2.81
CA GLY A 18 -1.83 -4.95 -3.82
C GLY A 18 -2.76 -4.75 -5.01
N SER A 19 -2.23 -4.97 -6.21
CA SER A 19 -3.04 -5.00 -7.44
C SER A 19 -4.02 -6.16 -7.37
N TYR A 20 -5.26 -5.95 -7.82
CA TYR A 20 -6.23 -7.05 -7.93
C TYR A 20 -5.78 -8.16 -8.89
N ASP A 21 -4.87 -7.83 -9.81
CA ASP A 21 -4.29 -8.76 -10.78
C ASP A 21 -2.96 -9.39 -10.32
N TYR A 22 -2.51 -9.12 -9.09
CA TYR A 22 -1.27 -9.71 -8.55
C TYR A 22 -1.53 -11.13 -8.06
N ASN A 23 -0.66 -12.06 -8.45
CA ASN A 23 -0.68 -13.44 -7.97
C ASN A 23 0.72 -13.84 -7.52
N GLU A 24 0.90 -14.00 -6.20
CA GLU A 24 2.19 -14.32 -5.56
C GLU A 24 2.85 -15.60 -6.12
N GLU A 25 2.06 -16.62 -6.52
CA GLU A 25 2.61 -17.85 -7.08
C GLU A 25 3.18 -17.68 -8.50
N ASN A 26 2.66 -16.70 -9.25
CA ASN A 26 2.97 -16.49 -10.67
C ASN A 26 3.82 -15.25 -10.94
N ASP A 27 3.75 -14.24 -10.07
CA ASP A 27 4.42 -12.96 -10.22
C ASP A 27 5.69 -12.94 -9.38
N LYS A 28 6.85 -12.97 -10.05
CA LYS A 28 8.14 -12.94 -9.36
C LYS A 28 8.36 -11.59 -8.70
N ASP A 29 8.62 -11.63 -7.39
CA ASP A 29 9.03 -10.46 -6.64
C ASP A 29 10.34 -9.88 -7.19
N THR A 30 10.23 -8.72 -7.82
CA THR A 30 11.39 -7.92 -8.20
C THR A 30 11.43 -6.69 -7.31
N PRO A 31 12.30 -6.67 -6.29
CA PRO A 31 12.45 -5.52 -5.42
C PRO A 31 12.90 -4.28 -6.21
N LEU A 32 12.30 -3.13 -5.92
CA LEU A 32 12.83 -1.85 -6.37
C LEU A 32 14.19 -1.61 -5.71
N LYS A 33 15.25 -1.62 -6.53
CA LYS A 33 16.62 -1.39 -6.04
C LYS A 33 16.74 -0.02 -5.36
N GLY A 34 17.17 -0.02 -4.10
CA GLY A 34 17.40 1.21 -3.32
C GLY A 34 16.26 1.61 -2.40
N LEU A 35 15.13 0.90 -2.44
CA LEU A 35 14.09 1.02 -1.41
C LEU A 35 14.40 0.00 -0.29
N ILE A 36 14.64 0.49 0.93
CA ILE A 36 14.98 -0.38 2.07
C ILE A 36 13.71 -1.01 2.64
N LYS A 37 12.63 -0.20 2.75
CA LYS A 37 11.25 -0.59 3.05
C LYS A 37 10.29 0.49 2.49
N PRO A 38 9.02 0.16 2.17
CA PRO A 38 8.42 -1.19 2.11
C PRO A 38 9.06 -2.11 1.05
N MET A 39 8.83 -3.42 1.15
CA MET A 39 9.17 -4.35 0.06
C MET A 39 8.21 -4.11 -1.10
N THR A 40 8.74 -3.90 -2.30
CA THR A 40 7.95 -3.62 -3.50
C THR A 40 8.15 -4.71 -4.55
N THR A 41 7.06 -5.20 -5.12
CA THR A 41 7.10 -6.06 -6.30
C THR A 41 6.71 -5.26 -7.53
N VAL A 42 7.58 -5.30 -8.55
CA VAL A 42 7.37 -4.66 -9.85
C VAL A 42 7.10 -5.70 -10.93
N LYS A 43 6.01 -5.51 -11.69
CA LYS A 43 5.62 -6.30 -12.87
C LYS A 43 5.52 -5.37 -14.08
N ASP A 44 6.19 -5.70 -15.17
CA ASP A 44 6.23 -4.89 -16.41
C ASP A 44 6.62 -3.41 -16.18
N GLY A 45 7.53 -3.17 -15.23
CA GLY A 45 7.99 -1.82 -14.88
C GLY A 45 6.98 -0.99 -14.08
N LYS A 46 5.93 -1.62 -13.53
CA LYS A 46 4.93 -0.99 -12.67
C LYS A 46 4.83 -1.69 -11.33
N ILE A 47 4.46 -0.96 -10.28
CA ILE A 47 4.20 -1.56 -8.96
C ILE A 47 3.01 -2.52 -9.07
N ALA A 48 3.18 -3.73 -8.55
CA ALA A 48 2.13 -4.75 -8.43
C ALA A 48 1.76 -4.98 -6.97
N TYR A 49 2.73 -4.91 -6.06
CA TYR A 49 2.52 -5.18 -4.64
C TYR A 49 3.47 -4.37 -3.75
N LEU A 50 2.99 -3.93 -2.61
CA LEU A 50 3.75 -3.34 -1.51
C LEU A 50 3.34 -4.04 -0.21
N PHE A 51 4.32 -4.54 0.53
CA PHE A 51 4.14 -5.19 1.83
C PHE A 51 5.27 -4.78 2.78
N ASP A 52 5.23 -5.20 4.04
CA ASP A 52 6.13 -4.75 5.09
C ASP A 52 5.90 -3.26 5.44
N LEU A 53 4.67 -2.75 5.24
CA LEU A 53 4.28 -1.38 5.58
C LEU A 53 3.90 -1.28 7.06
N PHE A 54 4.91 -1.13 7.91
CA PHE A 54 4.73 -0.72 9.29
C PHE A 54 4.84 0.80 9.38
N ALA A 55 3.75 1.49 9.68
CA ALA A 55 3.72 2.93 9.96
C ALA A 55 4.75 3.77 9.16
N PRO A 56 4.63 3.86 7.82
CA PRO A 56 5.67 4.44 6.97
C PRO A 56 6.06 5.85 7.47
N SER A 57 7.35 6.04 7.71
CA SER A 57 7.89 7.31 8.17
C SER A 57 7.77 8.38 7.10
N GLN A 58 7.85 9.65 7.52
CA GLN A 58 7.85 10.75 6.56
C GLN A 58 9.04 10.65 5.58
N ASP A 59 10.20 10.21 6.05
CA ASP A 59 11.39 10.05 5.21
C ASP A 59 11.22 8.94 4.17
N GLU A 60 10.58 7.82 4.53
CA GLU A 60 10.23 6.77 3.57
C GLU A 60 9.26 7.26 2.51
N CYS A 61 8.21 8.01 2.90
CA CYS A 61 7.29 8.63 1.94
C CYS A 61 7.99 9.64 1.02
N GLN A 62 9.01 10.37 1.50
CA GLN A 62 9.79 11.29 0.65
C GLN A 62 10.74 10.53 -0.27
N ASN A 63 11.41 9.49 0.23
CA ASN A 63 12.31 8.65 -0.58
C ASN A 63 11.58 7.96 -1.72
N ALA A 64 10.32 7.56 -1.52
CA ALA A 64 9.46 7.00 -2.55
C ALA A 64 9.32 7.91 -3.80
N LYS A 65 9.45 9.24 -3.64
CA LYS A 65 9.39 10.21 -4.76
C LYS A 65 10.53 10.06 -5.76
N ASN A 66 11.63 9.43 -5.37
CA ASN A 66 12.78 9.19 -6.26
C ASN A 66 12.51 8.05 -7.26
N PHE A 67 11.42 7.30 -7.08
CA PHE A 67 11.03 6.19 -7.93
C PHE A 67 9.85 6.60 -8.82
N LYS A 68 10.05 6.59 -10.14
CA LYS A 68 9.03 7.01 -11.11
C LYS A 68 7.75 6.18 -11.02
N GLU A 69 7.87 4.92 -10.61
CA GLU A 69 6.78 3.96 -10.48
C GLU A 69 5.77 4.38 -9.42
N PHE A 70 6.23 5.10 -8.38
CA PHE A 70 5.35 5.62 -7.32
C PHE A 70 4.49 6.81 -7.78
N GLY A 71 4.82 7.43 -8.92
CA GLY A 71 4.06 8.54 -9.49
C GLY A 71 2.86 8.12 -10.35
N GLU A 72 2.61 6.81 -10.53
CA GLU A 72 1.47 6.33 -11.31
C GLU A 72 0.14 6.61 -10.58
N ILE A 73 -0.80 7.26 -11.29
CA ILE A 73 -2.15 7.48 -10.77
C ILE A 73 -2.95 6.18 -10.88
N CYS A 74 -3.44 5.69 -9.75
CA CYS A 74 -4.22 4.47 -9.60
C CYS A 74 -5.50 4.74 -8.79
N GLU A 75 -6.41 3.77 -8.80
CA GLU A 75 -7.54 3.71 -7.87
C GLU A 75 -7.16 2.81 -6.69
N PHE A 76 -7.35 3.29 -5.47
CA PHE A 76 -7.05 2.59 -4.23
C PHE A 76 -8.33 2.35 -3.45
N ASN A 77 -8.54 1.10 -3.03
CA ASN A 77 -9.68 0.64 -2.26
C ASN A 77 -9.19 0.15 -0.90
N HIS A 78 -9.47 0.91 0.16
CA HIS A 78 -9.26 0.43 1.51
C HIS A 78 -10.30 -0.64 1.84
N PHE A 79 -9.85 -1.88 1.94
CA PHE A 79 -10.62 -3.02 2.40
C PHE A 79 -10.41 -3.22 3.91
N ASP A 80 -11.48 -3.11 4.68
CA ASP A 80 -11.44 -3.41 6.11
C ASP A 80 -11.62 -4.92 6.30
N THR A 81 -10.56 -5.58 6.75
CA THR A 81 -10.50 -7.02 6.96
C THR A 81 -11.40 -7.50 8.10
N ASN A 82 -11.80 -6.63 9.04
CA ASN A 82 -12.67 -7.00 10.15
C ASN A 82 -14.13 -7.11 9.70
N VAL A 83 -14.58 -6.22 8.80
CA VAL A 83 -15.96 -6.22 8.28
C VAL A 83 -16.10 -6.85 6.90
N GLY A 84 -15.00 -7.13 6.21
CA GLY A 84 -14.99 -7.84 4.92
C GLY A 84 -15.51 -7.02 3.74
N ARG A 85 -15.30 -5.69 3.73
CA ARG A 85 -15.73 -4.83 2.62
C ARG A 85 -14.84 -3.61 2.43
N VAL A 86 -14.93 -3.01 1.24
CA VAL A 86 -14.31 -1.70 0.96
C VAL A 86 -15.01 -0.62 1.77
N ILE A 87 -14.25 0.14 2.55
CA ILE A 87 -14.74 1.25 3.38
C ILE A 87 -14.36 2.62 2.84
N LYS A 88 -13.33 2.69 1.98
CA LYS A 88 -12.92 3.93 1.32
C LYS A 88 -12.32 3.64 -0.05
N THR A 89 -12.65 4.48 -1.03
CA THR A 89 -12.04 4.49 -2.36
C THR A 89 -11.49 5.88 -2.65
N PHE A 90 -10.30 5.97 -3.24
CA PHE A 90 -9.73 7.22 -3.71
C PHE A 90 -8.84 7.00 -4.93
N GLN A 91 -8.63 8.07 -5.70
CA GLN A 91 -7.66 8.10 -6.80
C GLN A 91 -6.45 8.91 -6.36
N GLY A 92 -5.26 8.44 -6.69
CA GLY A 92 -4.02 9.11 -6.31
C GLY A 92 -2.79 8.35 -6.79
N THR A 93 -1.63 8.78 -6.31
CA THR A 93 -0.35 8.10 -6.51
C THR A 93 -0.07 7.09 -5.41
N PHE A 94 0.96 6.26 -5.55
CA PHE A 94 1.41 5.41 -4.44
C PHE A 94 1.93 6.23 -3.24
N ILE A 95 2.41 7.46 -3.46
CA ILE A 95 2.79 8.37 -2.37
C ILE A 95 1.55 8.77 -1.54
N ASP A 96 0.43 9.03 -2.20
CA ASP A 96 -0.84 9.33 -1.53
C ASP A 96 -1.33 8.12 -0.74
N ALA A 97 -1.19 6.92 -1.29
CA ALA A 97 -1.52 5.68 -0.59
C ALA A 97 -0.60 5.42 0.63
N LEU A 98 0.70 5.69 0.52
CA LEU A 98 1.62 5.60 1.67
C LEU A 98 1.26 6.61 2.77
N ASN A 99 0.94 7.85 2.41
CA ASN A 99 0.48 8.85 3.37
C ASN A 99 -0.85 8.45 4.02
N TYR A 100 -1.76 7.86 3.24
CA TYR A 100 -3.01 7.29 3.76
C TYR A 100 -2.72 6.21 4.80
N VAL A 101 -1.87 5.21 4.49
CA VAL A 101 -1.47 4.17 5.44
C VAL A 101 -0.84 4.78 6.69
N ARG A 102 0.08 5.75 6.56
CA ARG A 102 0.70 6.44 7.70
C ARG A 102 -0.31 7.11 8.63
N GLU A 103 -1.30 7.79 8.07
CA GLU A 103 -2.33 8.50 8.84
C GLU A 103 -3.30 7.54 9.55
N ASN A 104 -3.62 6.41 8.91
CA ASN A 104 -4.58 5.43 9.44
C ASN A 104 -3.91 4.41 10.38
N PHE A 105 -2.60 4.17 10.27
CA PHE A 105 -1.85 3.31 11.20
C PHE A 105 -2.02 3.75 12.67
N LYS A 106 -2.06 5.08 12.92
CA LYS A 106 -2.24 5.63 14.27
C LYS A 106 -3.68 5.55 14.78
N ALA A 107 -4.66 5.55 13.87
CA ALA A 107 -6.07 5.44 14.23
C ALA A 107 -6.40 4.02 14.73
N ASP A 108 -5.91 3.01 14.01
CA ASP A 108 -6.17 1.60 14.33
C ASP A 108 -5.52 1.14 15.65
N GLU A 109 -4.35 1.67 16.02
CA GLU A 109 -3.77 1.40 17.36
C GLU A 109 -4.62 2.02 18.48
N SER A 110 -5.20 3.21 18.25
CA SER A 110 -5.98 3.93 19.25
C SER A 110 -7.39 3.37 19.46
N GLU A 111 -8.07 2.91 18.40
CA GLU A 111 -9.37 2.25 18.52
C GLU A 111 -9.26 0.88 19.21
N ARG A 112 -8.15 0.14 19.01
CA ARG A 112 -7.92 -1.15 19.68
C ARG A 112 -7.43 -1.02 21.12
N ALA A 113 -6.80 0.10 21.49
CA ALA A 113 -6.40 0.38 22.87
C ALA A 113 -7.60 0.77 23.78
N GLY A 114 -8.75 1.11 23.20
CA GLY A 114 -9.98 1.49 23.91
C GLY A 114 -10.87 0.35 24.39
N GLU A 115 -10.53 -0.92 24.10
CA GLU A 115 -11.30 -2.11 24.50
C GLU A 115 -10.65 -2.93 25.64
N ARG A 116 -9.90 -2.29 26.55
CA ARG A 116 -9.34 -2.97 27.74
C ARG A 116 -9.87 -2.42 29.07
#